data_AF-A0A0Q5FPT0-F1
#
_entry.id   AF-A0A0Q5FPT0-F1
#
_cell.length_a   1.000
_cell.length_b   1.000
_cell.length_c   1.000
_cell.angle_alpha   90.00
_cell.angle_beta   90.00
_cell.angle_gamma   90.00
#
_symmetry.space_group_name_H-M   'P 1'
#
loop_
_entity.id
_entity.type
_entity.pdbx_description
1 polymer ?
#
loop_
_entity_poly.entity_id
_entity_poly.type
_entity_poly.pdbx_seq_one_letter_code
_entity_poly.pdbx_strand_id
1 'polypeptide(L)'
;MTITSIQQQLATPEGFAKAVSPKSTIFGIAITSLVLSVIGIGMNLFQLGSASGWQWSLMFRFFFDAGAIEFTGSRSGRSEIWRFFYVYGPIVLLPLGIILLIVHFATRGKAGAGLYDSYRQRGWIGRQLLPGLKVKNGNNQVDVAFISHPSVPDAEFEAAAHHYAGYLGTLDKKATKAAASAALKQKVLAGVSAAALAPGVPPAILAAPAQGDGQYVIVVPPDASGKGSLQVLPIKA
;
A
#
# COMPACT_ATOMS: atom_id res chain seq x y z
N MET A 1 8.50 0.13 -23.13
CA MET A 1 8.66 -1.34 -23.18
C MET A 1 7.54 -1.94 -24.01
N THR A 2 7.82 -2.94 -24.84
CA THR A 2 6.78 -3.72 -25.52
C THR A 2 6.31 -4.87 -24.62
N ILE A 3 5.07 -5.35 -24.79
CA ILE A 3 4.53 -6.50 -24.03
C ILE A 3 5.46 -7.72 -24.12
N THR A 4 6.05 -7.95 -25.29
CA THR A 4 6.99 -9.06 -25.52
C THR A 4 8.25 -8.96 -24.66
N SER A 5 8.82 -7.75 -24.52
CA SER A 5 10.00 -7.54 -23.65
C SER A 5 9.68 -7.77 -22.17
N ILE A 6 8.47 -7.38 -21.74
CA ILE A 6 7.98 -7.60 -20.38
C ILE A 6 7.75 -9.10 -20.13
N GLN A 7 7.14 -9.81 -21.08
CA GLN A 7 6.92 -11.25 -20.96
C GLN A 7 8.23 -12.04 -20.85
N GLN A 8 9.25 -11.67 -21.64
CA GLN A 8 10.58 -12.29 -21.55
C GLN A 8 11.25 -12.02 -20.19
N GLN A 9 11.10 -10.81 -19.65
CA GLN A 9 11.61 -10.47 -18.32
C GLN A 9 10.87 -11.25 -17.21
N LEU A 10 9.56 -11.41 -17.33
CA LEU A 10 8.73 -12.09 -16.32
C LEU A 10 8.74 -13.62 -16.45
N ALA A 11 9.35 -14.18 -17.50
CA ALA A 11 9.45 -15.63 -17.72
C ALA A 11 10.46 -16.35 -16.81
N THR A 12 11.27 -15.61 -16.05
CA THR A 12 12.22 -16.19 -15.09
C THR A 12 11.91 -15.71 -13.67
N PRO A 13 12.16 -16.53 -12.63
CA PRO A 13 11.99 -16.10 -11.23
C PRO A 13 12.81 -14.85 -10.89
N GLU A 14 14.03 -14.76 -11.43
CA GLU A 14 14.93 -13.63 -11.19
C GLU A 14 14.45 -12.34 -11.87
N GLY A 15 14.03 -12.44 -13.13
CA GLY A 15 13.48 -11.30 -13.85
C GLY A 15 12.15 -10.83 -13.26
N PHE A 16 11.30 -11.75 -12.79
CA PHE A 16 10.08 -11.45 -12.04
C PHE A 16 10.39 -10.72 -10.73
N ALA A 17 11.32 -11.22 -9.92
CA ALA A 17 11.70 -10.58 -8.65
C ALA A 17 12.33 -9.18 -8.84
N LYS A 18 12.99 -8.94 -9.98
CA LYS A 18 13.50 -7.61 -10.35
C LYS A 18 12.37 -6.66 -10.77
N ALA A 19 11.44 -7.15 -11.58
CA ALA A 19 10.35 -6.36 -12.14
C ALA A 19 9.22 -6.09 -11.12
N VAL A 20 9.04 -6.94 -10.11
CA VAL A 20 7.89 -6.94 -9.22
C VAL A 20 8.36 -6.91 -7.78
N SER A 21 7.77 -6.02 -6.97
CA SER A 21 7.98 -6.04 -5.52
C SER A 21 6.68 -6.36 -4.82
N PRO A 22 6.57 -7.52 -4.14
CA PRO A 22 5.38 -7.84 -3.37
C PRO A 22 5.20 -6.78 -2.27
N LYS A 23 3.98 -6.26 -2.14
CA LYS A 23 3.63 -5.42 -0.98
C LYS A 23 3.70 -6.28 0.27
N SER A 24 4.56 -5.91 1.21
CA SER A 24 4.68 -6.61 2.49
C SER A 24 4.14 -5.75 3.62
N THR A 25 2.98 -6.14 4.16
CA THR A 25 2.41 -5.53 5.36
C THR A 25 3.38 -5.60 6.54
N ILE A 26 4.11 -6.71 6.67
CA ILE A 26 5.14 -6.92 7.70
C ILE A 26 6.22 -5.84 7.61
N PHE A 27 6.71 -5.55 6.39
CA PHE A 27 7.69 -4.48 6.19
C PHE A 27 7.12 -3.11 6.59
N GLY A 28 5.88 -2.81 6.20
CA GLY A 28 5.22 -1.55 6.55
C GLY A 28 5.09 -1.36 8.07
N ILE A 29 4.66 -2.40 8.80
CA ILE A 29 4.58 -2.38 10.27
C ILE A 29 5.98 -2.23 10.86
N ALA A 30 6.98 -2.95 10.34
CA ALA A 30 8.34 -2.88 10.82
C ALA A 30 8.91 -1.45 10.74
N ILE A 31 8.80 -0.82 9.56
CA ILE A 31 9.23 0.57 9.35
C ILE A 31 8.45 1.54 10.23
N THR A 32 7.13 1.39 10.34
CA THR A 32 6.30 2.26 11.19
C THR A 32 6.72 2.17 12.65
N SER A 33 6.96 0.95 13.15
CA SER A 33 7.45 0.69 14.50
C SER A 33 8.79 1.38 14.74
N LEU A 34 9.75 1.26 13.81
CA LEU A 34 11.05 1.91 13.90
C LEU A 34 10.97 3.44 13.88
N VAL A 35 10.15 4.01 12.98
CA VAL A 35 9.96 5.47 12.89
C VAL A 35 9.35 6.01 14.17
N LEU A 36 8.31 5.37 14.71
CA LEU A 36 7.70 5.77 15.97
C LEU A 36 8.69 5.65 17.15
N SER A 37 9.55 4.62 17.16
CA SER A 37 10.63 4.51 18.15
C SER A 37 11.61 5.68 18.07
N VAL A 38 12.07 6.04 16.87
CA VAL A 38 13.02 7.14 16.67
C VAL A 38 12.39 8.48 17.09
N ILE A 39 11.12 8.70 16.74
CA ILE A 39 10.38 9.89 17.19
C ILE A 39 10.28 9.91 18.72
N GLY A 40 9.93 8.78 19.36
CA GLY A 40 9.86 8.68 20.81
C GLY A 40 11.19 8.97 21.49
N ILE A 41 12.29 8.38 21.00
CA ILE A 41 13.65 8.65 21.48
C ILE A 41 13.99 10.13 21.34
N GLY A 42 13.75 10.72 20.15
CA GLY A 42 14.04 12.14 19.90
C GLY A 42 13.25 13.07 20.81
N MET A 43 11.95 12.79 21.00
CA MET A 43 11.09 13.55 21.91
C MET A 43 11.50 13.41 23.37
N ASN A 44 11.97 12.23 23.77
CA ASN A 44 12.49 11.99 25.12
C ASN A 44 13.81 12.75 25.34
N LEU A 45 14.76 12.65 24.40
CA LEU A 45 16.02 13.41 24.44
C LEU A 45 15.78 14.91 24.44
N PHE A 46 14.86 15.43 23.63
CA PHE A 46 14.55 16.85 23.60
C PHE A 46 13.96 17.32 24.94
N GLN A 47 13.05 16.55 25.53
CA GLN A 47 12.47 16.89 26.83
C GLN A 47 13.54 16.87 27.94
N LEU A 48 14.35 15.82 28.02
CA LEU A 48 15.44 15.74 28.99
C LEU A 48 16.52 16.80 28.76
N GLY A 49 16.85 17.10 27.50
CA GLY A 49 17.82 18.13 27.14
C GLY A 49 17.34 19.52 27.50
N SER A 50 16.09 19.85 27.17
CA SER A 50 15.48 21.12 27.56
C SER A 50 15.42 21.30 29.09
N ALA A 51 15.10 20.24 29.83
CA ALA A 51 14.99 20.28 31.29
C ALA A 51 16.35 20.31 32.01
N SER A 52 17.36 19.63 31.47
CA SER A 52 18.70 19.53 32.08
C SER A 52 19.68 20.62 31.62
N GLY A 53 19.26 21.52 30.73
CA GLY A 53 20.17 22.47 30.07
C GLY A 53 21.20 21.76 29.17
N TRP A 54 20.79 20.67 28.52
CA TRP A 54 21.60 19.83 27.63
C TRP A 54 22.81 19.17 28.31
N GLN A 55 22.69 18.89 29.62
CA GLN A 55 23.70 18.12 30.34
C GLN A 55 23.55 16.62 30.03
N TRP A 56 24.41 16.12 29.15
CA TRP A 56 24.38 14.73 28.68
C TRP A 56 24.41 13.68 29.80
N SER A 57 25.15 13.91 30.89
CA SER A 57 25.21 12.97 32.03
C SER A 57 23.84 12.78 32.70
N LEU A 58 23.06 13.85 32.85
CA LEU A 58 21.70 13.81 33.40
C LEU A 58 20.74 13.21 32.39
N MET A 59 20.86 13.58 31.11
CA MET A 59 20.02 13.02 30.04
C MET A 59 20.17 11.50 29.94
N PHE A 60 21.39 10.96 30.00
CA PHE A 60 21.62 9.51 29.98
C PHE A 60 21.12 8.84 31.26
N ARG A 61 21.36 9.45 32.42
CA ARG A 61 20.91 8.92 33.71
C ARG A 61 19.40 8.74 33.79
N PHE A 62 18.65 9.67 33.21
CA PHE A 62 17.19 9.71 33.28
C PHE A 62 16.49 9.26 31.99
N PHE A 63 17.24 8.77 31.01
CA PHE A 63 16.69 8.41 29.69
C PHE A 63 15.55 7.38 29.78
N PHE A 64 15.65 6.43 30.71
CA PHE A 64 14.63 5.40 30.93
C PHE A 64 13.68 5.68 32.10
N ASP A 65 13.74 6.89 32.66
CA ASP A 65 12.92 7.29 33.80
C ASP A 65 11.77 8.20 33.32
N ALA A 66 10.57 7.63 33.19
CA ALA A 66 9.38 8.37 32.82
C ALA A 66 8.93 9.40 33.87
N GLY A 67 9.35 9.23 35.13
CA GLY A 67 9.09 10.15 36.23
C GLY A 67 10.05 11.34 36.25
N ALA A 68 11.25 11.20 35.70
CA ALA A 68 12.26 12.26 35.66
C ALA A 68 11.85 13.49 34.80
N ILE A 69 10.77 13.39 34.01
CA ILE A 69 10.24 14.49 33.18
C ILE A 69 9.27 15.38 33.98
N GLU A 70 9.11 15.22 35.30
CA GLU A 70 8.36 16.14 36.16
C GLU A 70 9.14 17.43 36.47
N PHE A 71 9.00 18.45 35.62
CA PHE A 71 9.33 19.83 36.01
C PHE A 71 8.12 20.76 35.89
N THR A 72 7.80 21.36 37.04
CA THR A 72 6.96 22.51 37.38
C THR A 72 6.30 23.27 36.24
N GLY A 73 4.98 23.17 36.16
CA GLY A 73 4.14 23.99 35.28
C GLY A 73 2.86 23.25 34.94
N SER A 74 1.76 23.63 35.62
CA SER A 74 0.37 23.22 35.41
C SER A 74 0.16 22.23 34.25
N ARG A 75 -0.12 20.95 34.56
CA ARG A 75 -0.36 19.94 33.53
C ARG A 75 -1.60 19.11 33.82
N SER A 76 -2.47 19.07 32.81
CA SER A 76 -3.62 18.18 32.70
C SER A 76 -3.13 16.74 32.48
N GLY A 77 -3.82 15.76 33.09
CA GLY A 77 -3.44 14.33 33.07
C GLY A 77 -3.30 13.69 31.67
N ARG A 78 -3.69 14.37 30.58
CA ARG A 78 -3.37 13.94 29.21
C ARG A 78 -1.88 14.03 28.88
N SER A 79 -1.12 14.91 29.54
CA SER A 79 0.33 15.09 29.31
C SER A 79 1.21 14.03 30.01
N GLU A 80 0.68 13.32 31.00
CA GLU A 80 1.38 12.26 31.74
C GLU A 80 1.52 11.00 30.90
N ILE A 81 0.44 10.53 30.26
CA ILE A 81 0.43 9.30 29.45
C ILE A 81 1.43 9.35 28.28
N TRP A 82 1.60 10.51 27.64
CA TRP A 82 2.54 10.64 26.52
C TRP A 82 4.01 10.46 26.94
N ARG A 83 4.38 10.79 28.18
CA ARG A 83 5.75 10.57 28.70
C ARG A 83 6.07 9.09 28.76
N PHE A 84 5.14 8.28 29.26
CA PHE A 84 5.27 6.83 29.27
C PHE A 84 5.40 6.27 27.85
N PHE A 85 4.65 6.78 26.88
CA PHE A 85 4.80 6.38 25.48
C PHE A 85 6.17 6.76 24.89
N TYR A 86 6.74 7.92 25.21
CA TYR A 86 8.04 8.33 24.68
C TYR A 86 9.21 7.57 25.30
N VAL A 87 9.10 7.16 26.57
CA VAL A 87 10.15 6.41 27.27
C VAL A 87 10.05 4.91 27.00
N TYR A 88 8.88 4.31 27.23
CA TYR A 88 8.69 2.86 27.13
C TYR A 88 8.28 2.39 25.74
N GLY A 89 7.63 3.25 24.94
CA GLY A 89 7.25 2.93 23.58
C GLY A 89 8.44 2.48 22.72
N PRO A 90 9.54 3.25 22.66
CA PRO A 90 10.73 2.83 21.90
C PRO A 90 11.36 1.52 22.38
N ILE A 91 11.32 1.22 23.69
CA ILE A 91 11.86 -0.04 24.25
C ILE A 91 11.15 -1.25 23.66
N VAL A 92 9.85 -1.14 23.36
CA VAL A 92 9.06 -2.22 22.76
C VAL A 92 9.10 -2.15 21.23
N LEU A 93 8.87 -0.97 20.67
CA LEU A 93 8.70 -0.76 19.23
C LEU A 93 10.01 -0.95 18.46
N LEU A 94 11.17 -0.65 19.05
CA LEU A 94 12.46 -0.80 18.36
C LEU A 94 12.84 -2.28 18.18
N PRO A 95 12.85 -3.13 19.23
CA PRO A 95 13.04 -4.57 19.05
C PRO A 95 11.99 -5.21 18.15
N LEU A 96 10.71 -4.83 18.31
CA LEU A 96 9.63 -5.33 17.46
C LEU A 96 9.88 -5.01 15.98
N GLY A 97 10.24 -3.76 15.67
CA GLY A 97 10.55 -3.33 14.31
C GLY A 97 11.72 -4.11 13.70
N ILE A 98 12.79 -4.34 14.48
CA ILE A 98 13.94 -5.13 14.04
C ILE A 98 13.54 -6.59 13.78
N ILE A 99 12.80 -7.22 14.69
CA ILE A 99 12.35 -8.60 14.53
C ILE A 99 11.47 -8.74 13.28
N LEU A 100 10.53 -7.82 13.07
CA LEU A 100 9.67 -7.83 11.88
C LEU A 100 10.47 -7.62 10.59
N LEU A 101 11.52 -6.78 10.59
CA LEU A 101 12.44 -6.67 9.46
C LEU A 101 13.17 -7.98 9.19
N ILE A 102 13.69 -8.65 10.22
CA ILE A 102 14.36 -9.95 10.09
C ILE A 102 13.40 -10.97 9.48
N VAL A 103 12.18 -11.07 10.00
CA VAL A 103 11.13 -11.96 9.47
C VAL A 103 10.82 -11.62 8.01
N HIS A 104 10.70 -10.34 7.67
CA HIS A 104 10.49 -9.90 6.29
C HIS A 104 11.65 -10.35 5.38
N PHE A 105 12.90 -10.11 5.75
CA PHE A 105 14.06 -10.51 4.95
C PHE A 105 14.23 -12.03 4.86
N ALA A 106 13.87 -12.78 5.89
CA ALA A 106 13.90 -14.24 5.88
C ALA A 106 12.78 -14.85 5.01
N THR A 107 11.61 -14.20 4.94
CA THR A 107 10.44 -14.72 4.23
C THR A 107 10.27 -14.16 2.82
N ARG A 108 10.93 -13.04 2.46
CA ARG A 108 10.79 -12.38 1.14
C ARG A 108 11.09 -13.32 -0.03
N GLY A 109 12.08 -14.22 0.12
CA GLY A 109 12.44 -15.16 -0.93
C GLY A 109 11.33 -16.18 -1.21
N LYS A 110 10.78 -16.77 -0.14
CA LYS A 110 9.65 -17.72 -0.23
C LYS A 110 8.37 -17.03 -0.73
N ALA A 111 8.09 -15.81 -0.26
CA ALA A 111 6.94 -15.03 -0.70
C ALA A 111 7.06 -14.65 -2.18
N GLY A 112 8.25 -14.25 -2.65
CA GLY A 112 8.53 -13.99 -4.05
C GLY A 112 8.39 -15.22 -4.93
N ALA A 113 8.91 -16.37 -4.50
CA ALA A 113 8.76 -17.64 -5.20
C ALA A 113 7.29 -18.08 -5.30
N GLY A 114 6.54 -18.04 -4.20
CA GLY A 114 5.12 -18.40 -4.21
C GLY A 114 4.26 -17.44 -5.06
N LEU A 115 4.62 -16.16 -5.11
CA LEU A 115 3.99 -15.18 -6.00
C LEU A 115 4.31 -15.45 -7.46
N TYR A 116 5.57 -15.80 -7.78
CA TYR A 116 5.98 -16.18 -9.12
C TYR A 116 5.25 -17.45 -9.60
N ASP A 117 5.16 -18.48 -8.75
CA ASP A 117 4.43 -19.71 -9.06
C ASP A 117 2.94 -19.42 -9.28
N SER A 118 2.35 -18.58 -8.44
CA SER A 118 0.97 -18.10 -8.63
C SER A 118 0.80 -17.35 -9.95
N TYR A 119 1.74 -16.49 -10.31
CA TYR A 119 1.72 -15.77 -11.58
C TYR A 119 1.79 -16.74 -12.77
N ARG A 120 2.70 -17.70 -12.73
CA ARG A 120 2.88 -18.70 -13.79
C ARG A 120 1.63 -19.56 -14.01
N GLN A 121 0.91 -19.90 -12.94
CA GLN A 121 -0.25 -20.80 -13.03
C GLN A 121 -1.51 -20.10 -13.53
N ARG A 122 -1.73 -18.83 -13.17
CA ARG A 122 -3.03 -18.17 -13.32
C ARG A 122 -2.96 -16.66 -13.59
N GLY A 123 -1.76 -16.07 -13.50
CA GLY A 123 -1.58 -14.65 -13.68
C GLY A 123 -1.46 -14.25 -15.15
N TRP A 124 -1.66 -12.96 -15.42
CA TRP A 124 -1.45 -12.38 -16.73
C TRP A 124 -0.89 -10.96 -16.61
N ILE A 125 -0.45 -10.42 -17.75
CA ILE A 125 -0.05 -9.01 -17.86
C ILE A 125 -1.23 -8.26 -18.46
N GLY A 126 -1.74 -7.28 -17.72
CA GLY A 126 -2.81 -6.40 -18.16
C GLY A 126 -2.26 -5.01 -18.50
N ARG A 127 -2.85 -4.37 -19.50
CA ARG A 127 -2.65 -2.94 -19.74
C ARG A 127 -3.59 -2.16 -18.84
N GLN A 128 -3.09 -1.15 -18.14
CA GLN A 128 -3.89 -0.27 -17.31
C GLN A 128 -4.23 1.03 -18.05
N LEU A 129 -5.50 1.43 -18.01
CA LEU A 129 -6.00 2.71 -18.51
C LEU A 129 -6.78 3.41 -17.40
N LEU A 130 -6.66 4.73 -17.33
CA LEU A 130 -7.29 5.55 -16.30
C LEU A 130 -8.53 6.24 -16.87
N PRO A 131 -9.76 5.75 -16.60
CA PRO A 131 -10.99 6.40 -17.06
C PRO A 131 -11.31 7.70 -16.31
N GLY A 132 -10.54 8.06 -15.26
CA GLY A 132 -10.72 9.31 -14.52
C GLY A 132 -11.56 9.21 -13.24
N LEU A 133 -11.99 8.00 -12.84
CA LEU A 133 -12.66 7.79 -11.56
C LEU A 133 -11.65 7.80 -10.41
N LYS A 134 -11.88 8.65 -9.40
CA LYS A 134 -11.11 8.69 -8.15
C LYS A 134 -11.96 8.22 -6.98
N VAL A 135 -11.41 7.32 -6.16
CA VAL A 135 -12.05 6.80 -4.95
C VAL A 135 -11.21 7.08 -3.72
N LYS A 136 -11.85 7.15 -2.54
CA LYS A 136 -11.13 7.31 -1.27
C LYS A 136 -10.59 5.97 -0.78
N ASN A 137 -9.33 5.92 -0.40
CA ASN A 137 -8.70 4.82 0.31
C ASN A 137 -8.06 5.38 1.59
N GLY A 138 -8.78 5.25 2.71
CA GLY A 138 -8.44 5.97 3.94
C GLY A 138 -8.45 7.49 3.73
N ASN A 139 -7.34 8.15 4.05
CA ASN A 139 -7.18 9.59 3.88
C ASN A 139 -6.74 10.00 2.46
N ASN A 140 -6.39 9.03 1.61
CA ASN A 140 -5.86 9.28 0.27
C ASN A 140 -6.97 9.14 -0.79
N GLN A 141 -6.84 9.86 -1.89
CA GLN A 141 -7.57 9.56 -3.12
C GLN A 141 -6.68 8.72 -4.02
N VAL A 142 -7.25 7.66 -4.59
CA VAL A 142 -6.59 6.77 -5.54
C VAL A 142 -7.38 6.73 -6.83
N ASP A 143 -6.69 6.78 -7.96
CA ASP A 143 -7.28 6.58 -9.27
C ASP A 143 -7.68 5.10 -9.43
N VAL A 144 -8.86 4.89 -10.00
CA VAL A 144 -9.32 3.56 -10.44
C VAL A 144 -8.86 3.37 -11.87
N ALA A 145 -8.09 2.31 -12.11
CA ALA A 145 -7.67 1.88 -13.42
C ALA A 145 -8.56 0.74 -13.93
N PHE A 146 -8.83 0.75 -15.23
CA PHE A 146 -9.32 -0.41 -15.95
C PHE A 146 -8.11 -1.21 -16.44
N ILE A 147 -8.15 -2.53 -16.26
CA ILE A 147 -7.04 -3.43 -16.56
C ILE A 147 -7.54 -4.48 -17.56
N SER A 148 -6.84 -4.60 -18.69
CA SER A 148 -7.21 -5.54 -19.74
C SER A 148 -7.00 -7.00 -19.32
N HIS A 149 -7.79 -7.89 -19.92
CA HIS A 149 -7.64 -9.33 -19.84
C HIS A 149 -7.25 -9.88 -21.22
N PRO A 150 -6.42 -10.94 -21.32
CA PRO A 150 -5.94 -11.44 -22.61
C PRO A 150 -7.04 -11.93 -23.55
N SER A 151 -8.23 -12.23 -23.02
CA SER A 151 -9.39 -12.63 -23.82
C SER A 151 -10.14 -11.46 -24.46
N VAL A 152 -9.79 -10.21 -24.14
CA VAL A 152 -10.46 -9.01 -24.65
C VAL A 152 -9.52 -8.31 -25.64
N PRO A 153 -9.93 -8.10 -26.90
CA PRO A 153 -9.14 -7.34 -27.87
C PRO A 153 -8.83 -5.93 -27.38
N ASP A 154 -7.63 -5.44 -27.68
CA ASP A 154 -7.17 -4.11 -27.22
C ASP A 154 -8.09 -2.97 -27.65
N ALA A 155 -8.65 -3.04 -28.86
CA ALA A 155 -9.60 -2.04 -29.37
C ALA A 155 -10.91 -2.01 -28.56
N GLU A 156 -11.40 -3.19 -28.15
CA GLU A 156 -12.61 -3.30 -27.32
C GLU A 156 -12.34 -2.79 -25.89
N PHE A 157 -11.18 -3.10 -25.34
CA PHE A 157 -10.74 -2.59 -24.05
C PHE A 157 -10.60 -1.06 -24.03
N GLU A 158 -9.95 -0.48 -25.05
CA GLU A 158 -9.84 0.98 -25.19
C GLU A 158 -11.22 1.63 -25.35
N ALA A 159 -12.08 1.08 -26.22
CA ALA A 159 -13.43 1.58 -26.40
C ALA A 159 -14.22 1.58 -25.08
N ALA A 160 -14.12 0.50 -24.30
CA ALA A 160 -14.77 0.41 -22.99
C ALA A 160 -14.25 1.45 -21.99
N ALA A 161 -12.93 1.64 -21.92
CA ALA A 161 -12.31 2.64 -21.06
C ALA A 161 -12.70 4.07 -21.47
N HIS A 162 -12.69 4.38 -22.77
CA HIS A 162 -13.08 5.68 -23.30
C HIS A 162 -14.58 5.95 -23.12
N HIS A 163 -15.43 4.96 -23.33
CA HIS A 163 -16.87 5.08 -23.09
C HIS A 163 -17.15 5.43 -21.62
N TYR A 164 -16.49 4.74 -20.67
CA TYR A 164 -16.64 5.05 -19.25
C TYR A 164 -16.07 6.42 -18.88
N ALA A 165 -14.94 6.81 -19.47
CA ALA A 165 -14.37 8.16 -19.30
C ALA A 165 -15.33 9.25 -19.80
N GLY A 166 -15.96 9.03 -20.98
CA GLY A 166 -16.98 9.92 -21.52
C GLY A 166 -18.18 10.06 -20.59
N TYR A 167 -18.70 8.94 -20.08
CA TYR A 167 -19.77 8.94 -19.07
C TYR A 167 -19.39 9.77 -17.84
N LEU A 168 -18.21 9.54 -17.26
CA LEU A 168 -17.73 10.31 -16.11
C LEU A 168 -17.59 11.80 -16.41
N GLY A 169 -17.19 12.15 -17.64
CA GLY A 169 -17.10 13.54 -18.11
C GLY A 169 -18.45 14.26 -18.18
N THR A 170 -19.56 13.54 -18.31
CA THR A 170 -20.91 14.12 -18.28
C THR A 170 -21.48 14.31 -16.88
N LEU A 171 -20.84 13.73 -15.86
CA LEU A 171 -21.34 13.80 -14.47
C LEU A 171 -20.96 15.12 -13.82
N ASP A 172 -21.90 15.67 -13.04
CA ASP A 172 -21.60 16.78 -12.15
C ASP A 172 -20.80 16.32 -10.91
N LYS A 173 -20.28 17.27 -10.13
CA LYS A 173 -19.47 16.97 -8.93
C LYS A 173 -20.19 16.08 -7.90
N LYS A 174 -21.52 16.15 -7.82
CA LYS A 174 -22.33 15.37 -6.86
C LYS A 174 -22.47 13.93 -7.37
N ALA A 175 -22.77 13.76 -8.65
CA ALA A 175 -22.89 12.47 -9.31
C ALA A 175 -21.55 11.74 -9.37
N THR A 176 -20.43 12.43 -9.63
CA THR A 176 -19.09 11.83 -9.58
C THR A 176 -18.75 11.29 -8.18
N LYS A 177 -19.13 12.01 -7.11
CA LYS A 177 -18.99 11.51 -5.74
C LYS A 177 -19.88 10.30 -5.45
N ALA A 178 -21.09 10.27 -6.00
CA ALA A 178 -21.99 9.13 -5.87
C ALA A 178 -21.45 7.90 -6.61
N ALA A 179 -20.92 8.07 -7.81
CA ALA A 179 -20.25 7.03 -8.58
C ALA A 179 -19.03 6.46 -7.83
N ALA A 180 -18.18 7.33 -7.28
CA ALA A 180 -17.04 6.91 -6.45
C ALA A 180 -17.48 6.14 -5.20
N SER A 181 -18.57 6.57 -4.54
CA SER A 181 -19.13 5.87 -3.38
C SER A 181 -19.74 4.52 -3.76
N ALA A 182 -20.38 4.42 -4.92
CA ALA A 182 -20.91 3.16 -5.45
C ALA A 182 -19.77 2.18 -5.78
N ALA A 183 -18.69 2.65 -6.40
CA ALA A 183 -17.51 1.84 -6.66
C ALA A 183 -16.87 1.28 -5.37
N LEU A 184 -16.84 2.09 -4.29
CA LEU A 184 -16.40 1.62 -2.98
C LEU A 184 -17.33 0.55 -2.39
N LYS A 185 -18.65 0.68 -2.55
CA LYS A 185 -19.61 -0.36 -2.13
C LYS A 185 -19.40 -1.67 -2.90
N GLN A 186 -19.03 -1.57 -4.18
CA GLN A 186 -18.63 -2.72 -5.00
C GLN A 186 -17.26 -3.28 -4.64
N LYS A 187 -16.55 -2.73 -3.64
CA LYS A 187 -15.20 -3.18 -3.23
C LYS A 187 -14.14 -3.01 -4.33
N VAL A 188 -14.22 -1.95 -5.14
CA VAL A 188 -13.22 -1.65 -6.19
C VAL A 188 -11.77 -1.63 -5.69
N LEU A 189 -11.54 -1.30 -4.41
CA LEU A 189 -10.20 -1.32 -3.80
C LEU A 189 -9.57 -2.72 -3.72
N ALA A 190 -10.39 -3.78 -3.72
CA ALA A 190 -9.95 -5.17 -3.77
C ALA A 190 -9.85 -5.70 -5.22
N GLY A 191 -10.26 -4.90 -6.19
CA GLY A 191 -10.41 -5.28 -7.59
C GLY A 191 -11.72 -6.00 -7.87
N VAL A 192 -12.45 -5.53 -8.88
CA VAL A 192 -13.72 -6.10 -9.34
C VAL A 192 -13.81 -6.10 -10.85
N SER A 193 -14.82 -6.76 -11.41
CA SER A 193 -15.16 -6.58 -12.81
C SER A 193 -15.55 -5.12 -13.08
N ALA A 194 -15.02 -4.52 -14.14
CA ALA A 194 -15.39 -3.18 -14.59
C ALA A 194 -16.88 -3.11 -14.99
N ALA A 195 -17.49 -4.23 -15.39
CA ALA A 195 -18.92 -4.34 -15.62
C ALA A 195 -19.77 -3.99 -14.39
N ALA A 196 -19.25 -4.20 -13.17
CA ALA A 196 -19.93 -3.82 -11.93
C ALA A 196 -19.96 -2.30 -11.70
N LEU A 197 -19.11 -1.55 -12.39
CA LEU A 197 -19.06 -0.08 -12.33
C LEU A 197 -19.76 0.57 -13.53
N ALA A 198 -19.78 -0.11 -14.66
CA ALA A 198 -20.32 0.39 -15.92
C ALA A 198 -21.01 -0.74 -16.70
N PRO A 199 -22.35 -0.73 -16.79
CA PRO A 199 -23.08 -1.67 -17.64
C PRO A 199 -22.61 -1.57 -19.10
N GLY A 200 -22.43 -2.71 -19.77
CA GLY A 200 -21.95 -2.77 -21.16
C GLY A 200 -20.43 -2.90 -21.30
N VAL A 201 -19.66 -2.79 -20.22
CA VAL A 201 -18.23 -3.14 -20.23
C VAL A 201 -18.06 -4.66 -20.14
N PRO A 202 -17.18 -5.29 -20.94
CA PRO A 202 -16.89 -6.71 -20.84
C PRO A 202 -16.52 -7.13 -19.41
N PRO A 203 -17.10 -8.22 -18.88
CA PRO A 203 -16.91 -8.61 -17.49
C PRO A 203 -15.47 -9.05 -17.17
N ALA A 204 -14.70 -9.43 -18.20
CA ALA A 204 -13.30 -9.80 -18.08
C ALA A 204 -12.37 -8.60 -17.79
N ILE A 205 -12.78 -7.37 -18.11
CA ILE A 205 -12.01 -6.17 -17.78
C ILE A 205 -12.11 -5.95 -16.28
N LEU A 206 -10.98 -5.73 -15.61
CA LEU A 206 -10.94 -5.47 -14.18
C LEU A 206 -10.90 -3.97 -13.90
N ALA A 207 -11.54 -3.55 -12.83
CA ALA A 207 -11.42 -2.23 -12.22
C ALA A 207 -10.75 -2.38 -10.85
N ALA A 208 -9.59 -1.77 -10.67
CA ALA A 208 -8.80 -1.82 -9.43
C ALA A 208 -8.05 -0.50 -9.22
N PRO A 209 -7.47 -0.23 -8.04
CA PRO A 209 -6.63 0.96 -7.85
C PRO A 209 -5.43 0.92 -8.81
N ALA A 210 -5.13 2.03 -9.45
CA ALA A 210 -3.96 2.18 -10.32
C ALA A 210 -2.68 1.78 -9.57
N GLN A 211 -1.78 1.05 -10.25
CA GLN A 211 -0.52 0.60 -9.67
C GLN A 211 0.66 1.24 -10.39
N GLY A 212 1.32 2.19 -9.71
CA GLY A 212 2.44 2.94 -10.28
C GLY A 212 2.06 3.73 -11.54
N ASP A 213 3.07 4.30 -12.20
CA ASP A 213 2.88 5.16 -13.38
C ASP A 213 3.02 4.42 -14.71
N GLY A 214 3.41 3.14 -14.68
CA GLY A 214 3.63 2.31 -15.87
C GLY A 214 2.34 1.90 -16.56
N GLN A 215 2.36 1.60 -17.87
CA GLN A 215 1.14 1.19 -18.59
C GLN A 215 0.74 -0.28 -18.36
N TYR A 216 1.63 -1.09 -17.81
CA TYR A 216 1.43 -2.52 -17.66
C TYR A 216 1.52 -2.93 -16.20
N VAL A 217 0.64 -3.85 -15.82
CA VAL A 217 0.55 -4.42 -14.48
C VAL A 217 0.45 -5.94 -14.57
N ILE A 218 0.88 -6.61 -13.51
CA ILE A 218 0.64 -8.03 -13.35
C ILE A 218 -0.63 -8.21 -12.55
N VAL A 219 -1.50 -9.09 -13.03
CA VAL A 219 -2.69 -9.52 -12.31
C VAL A 219 -2.53 -10.98 -11.94
N VAL A 220 -2.75 -11.30 -10.67
CA VAL A 220 -2.84 -12.66 -10.16
C VAL A 220 -4.21 -12.83 -9.52
N PRO A 221 -5.13 -13.60 -10.13
CA PRO A 221 -6.47 -13.83 -9.58
C PRO A 221 -6.39 -14.64 -8.28
N PRO A 222 -7.46 -14.71 -7.44
CA PRO A 222 -7.53 -15.67 -6.34
C PRO A 222 -7.50 -17.12 -6.85
N ASP A 223 -7.25 -18.10 -5.97
CA ASP A 223 -7.14 -19.48 -6.43
C ASP A 223 -8.51 -20.06 -6.79
N ALA A 224 -8.54 -21.21 -7.45
CA ALA A 224 -9.80 -21.85 -7.86
C ALA A 224 -10.71 -22.22 -6.66
N SER A 225 -10.14 -22.33 -5.46
CA SER A 225 -10.90 -22.55 -4.22
C SER A 225 -11.44 -21.25 -3.60
N GLY A 226 -11.21 -20.11 -4.25
CA GLY A 226 -11.58 -18.78 -3.77
C GLY A 226 -10.71 -18.30 -2.60
N LYS A 227 -9.61 -18.99 -2.28
CA LYS A 227 -8.67 -18.57 -1.25
C LYS A 227 -7.65 -17.58 -1.82
N GLY A 228 -7.32 -16.60 -1.00
CA GLY A 228 -6.49 -15.45 -1.38
C GLY A 228 -7.28 -14.29 -1.98
N SER A 229 -6.60 -13.17 -2.21
CA SER A 229 -7.17 -11.98 -2.83
C SER A 229 -6.61 -11.78 -4.24
N LEU A 230 -7.36 -11.08 -5.10
CA LEU A 230 -6.82 -10.53 -6.34
C LEU A 230 -5.57 -9.69 -6.00
N GLN A 231 -4.47 -9.93 -6.72
CA GLN A 231 -3.28 -9.09 -6.61
C GLN A 231 -3.05 -8.38 -7.93
N VAL A 232 -2.98 -7.06 -7.88
CA VAL A 232 -2.54 -6.22 -8.99
C VAL A 232 -1.23 -5.59 -8.57
N LEU A 233 -0.16 -5.83 -9.32
CA LEU A 233 1.20 -5.42 -8.98
C LEU A 233 1.78 -4.57 -10.10
N PRO A 234 2.44 -3.44 -9.77
CA PRO A 234 3.13 -2.64 -10.77
C PRO A 234 4.33 -3.39 -11.32
N ILE A 235 4.60 -3.22 -12.61
CA ILE A 235 5.85 -3.64 -13.24
C ILE A 235 6.81 -2.44 -13.15
N LYS A 236 7.95 -2.63 -12.51
CA LYS A 236 9.03 -1.63 -12.50
C LYS A 236 9.56 -1.47 -13.92
N ALA A 237 9.54 -0.23 -14.41
CA ALA A 237 10.13 0.15 -15.68
C ALA A 237 11.66 0.05 -15.64
#